data_AF-A0A023E1F6-F1
#
_entry.id   AF-A0A023E1F6-F1
#
_cell.length_a   1.000
_cell.length_b   1.000
_cell.length_c   1.000
_cell.angle_alpha   90.00
_cell.angle_beta   90.00
_cell.angle_gamma   90.00
#
_symmetry.space_group_name_H-M   'P 1'
#
loop_
_entity.id
_entity.type
_entity.pdbx_description
1 polymer ?
#
loop_
_entity_poly.entity_id
_entity_poly.type
_entity_poly.pdbx_seq_one_letter_code
_entity_poly.pdbx_strand_id
1 'polypeptide(L)'
;MKIKGHAADLKASFKSQKTDEWHQKTIGDLVSTIAAKHGYEPRIASQFADIVLPHIDQTAESDMHLLSRLEQLHGAISKPAGGFLLFVPEGKAKSFTGQIIGGSTIDLKEVSS
;
A
#
# COMPACT_ATOMS: atom_id res chain seq x y z
N MET A 1 -14.03 18.30 -23.78
CA MET A 1 -12.69 18.05 -23.21
C MET A 1 -12.58 16.56 -22.91
N LYS A 2 -11.55 15.87 -23.43
CA LYS A 2 -11.39 14.42 -23.30
C LYS A 2 -10.71 14.11 -21.97
N ILE A 3 -11.38 13.41 -21.07
CA ILE A 3 -10.82 12.92 -19.81
C ILE A 3 -9.94 11.71 -20.15
N LYS A 4 -8.65 11.96 -20.41
CA LYS A 4 -7.62 10.94 -20.60
C LYS A 4 -6.37 11.43 -19.87
N GLY A 5 -6.29 11.22 -18.57
CA GLY A 5 -5.13 11.70 -17.80
C GLY A 5 -5.05 11.08 -16.42
N HIS A 6 -6.11 11.22 -15.62
CA HIS A 6 -6.02 11.01 -14.17
C HIS A 6 -5.39 9.68 -13.74
N ALA A 7 -5.80 8.54 -14.29
CA ALA A 7 -5.21 7.24 -13.92
C ALA A 7 -3.75 7.05 -14.35
N ALA A 8 -3.35 7.62 -15.49
CA ALA A 8 -1.96 7.54 -15.97
C ALA A 8 -1.05 8.45 -15.13
N ASP A 9 -1.52 9.65 -14.78
CA ASP A 9 -0.82 10.61 -13.92
C ASP A 9 -0.65 10.08 -12.48
N LEU A 10 -1.68 9.43 -11.91
CA LEU A 10 -1.61 8.79 -10.59
C LEU A 10 -0.58 7.64 -10.57
N LYS A 11 -0.53 6.83 -11.63
CA LYS A 11 0.44 5.74 -11.76
C LYS A 11 1.86 6.25 -11.98
N ALA A 12 2.02 7.38 -12.67
CA ALA A 12 3.31 8.03 -12.87
C ALA A 12 3.85 8.58 -11.53
N SER A 13 3.03 9.32 -10.79
CA SER A 13 3.40 9.88 -9.49
C SER A 13 3.75 8.83 -8.43
N PHE A 14 3.14 7.63 -8.50
CA PHE A 14 3.46 6.52 -7.58
C PHE A 14 4.91 6.03 -7.73
N LYS A 15 5.48 6.20 -8.93
CA LYS A 15 6.87 5.84 -9.25
C LYS A 15 7.83 7.03 -9.22
N SER A 16 7.31 8.25 -9.11
CA SER A 16 8.12 9.46 -9.05
C SER A 16 8.84 9.53 -7.71
N GLN A 17 10.14 9.86 -7.76
CA GLN A 17 10.93 10.13 -6.57
C GLN A 17 10.44 11.39 -5.87
N LYS A 18 10.54 11.40 -4.54
CA LYS A 18 10.24 12.56 -3.72
C LYS A 18 10.97 12.50 -2.38
N THR A 19 10.77 13.55 -1.61
CA THR A 19 11.29 13.66 -0.26
C THR A 19 10.14 13.93 0.69
N ASP A 20 9.98 13.06 1.68
CA ASP A 20 8.97 13.14 2.75
C ASP A 20 9.58 12.53 4.03
N GLU A 21 9.12 12.99 5.19
CA GLU A 21 9.52 12.46 6.51
C GLU A 21 8.32 11.83 7.21
N TRP A 22 8.53 10.64 7.78
CA TRP A 22 7.49 9.86 8.46
C TRP A 22 7.94 9.58 9.88
N HIS A 23 7.43 10.39 10.82
CA HIS A 23 7.78 10.30 12.23
C HIS A 23 6.61 9.82 13.08
N GLN A 24 6.83 8.80 13.92
CA GLN A 24 5.81 8.22 14.82
C GLN A 24 4.49 7.89 14.11
N LYS A 25 4.58 7.38 12.88
CA LYS A 25 3.43 6.92 12.10
C LYS A 25 3.35 5.41 12.12
N THR A 26 2.14 4.88 12.14
CA THR A 26 1.99 3.44 11.93
C THR A 26 2.19 3.08 10.46
N ILE A 27 2.53 1.83 10.17
CA ILE A 27 2.49 1.33 8.78
C ILE A 27 1.08 1.52 8.21
N GLY A 28 0.03 1.34 9.01
CA GLY A 28 -1.34 1.57 8.60
C GLY A 28 -1.59 3.00 8.12
N ASP A 29 -1.13 4.00 8.89
CA ASP A 29 -1.23 5.41 8.53
C ASP A 29 -0.44 5.75 7.27
N LEU A 30 0.80 5.25 7.17
CA LEU A 30 1.66 5.48 6.01
C LEU A 30 1.05 4.90 4.74
N VAL A 31 0.65 3.63 4.76
CA VAL A 31 0.03 2.96 3.60
C VAL A 31 -1.29 3.63 3.24
N SER A 32 -2.10 4.03 4.21
CA SER A 32 -3.36 4.74 3.96
C SER A 32 -3.15 6.11 3.31
N THR A 33 -2.13 6.84 3.76
CA THR A 33 -1.76 8.14 3.19
C THR A 33 -1.33 7.98 1.73
N ILE A 34 -0.47 7.00 1.44
CA ILE A 34 -0.03 6.70 0.08
C ILE A 34 -1.21 6.23 -0.78
N ALA A 35 -2.07 5.35 -0.27
CA ALA A 35 -3.24 4.87 -1.01
C ALA A 35 -4.13 6.03 -1.43
N ALA A 36 -4.53 6.88 -0.49
CA ALA A 36 -5.37 8.04 -0.76
C ALA A 36 -4.75 9.00 -1.79
N LYS A 37 -3.44 9.25 -1.68
CA LYS A 37 -2.68 10.10 -2.62
C LYS A 37 -2.72 9.57 -4.06
N HIS A 38 -2.74 8.25 -4.24
CA HIS A 38 -2.76 7.61 -5.56
C HIS A 38 -4.15 7.13 -6.01
N GLY A 39 -5.21 7.49 -5.28
CA GLY A 39 -6.58 7.12 -5.62
C GLY A 39 -6.89 5.64 -5.39
N TYR A 40 -6.16 5.00 -4.48
CA TYR A 40 -6.41 3.63 -4.04
C TYR A 40 -7.10 3.61 -2.67
N GLU A 41 -7.92 2.59 -2.44
CA GLU A 41 -8.43 2.28 -1.11
C GLU A 41 -7.44 1.36 -0.38
N PRO A 42 -6.95 1.73 0.83
CA PRO A 42 -5.97 0.92 1.53
C PRO A 42 -6.58 -0.36 2.09
N ARG A 43 -5.86 -1.47 1.94
CA ARG A 43 -6.22 -2.78 2.50
C ARG A 43 -5.01 -3.37 3.21
N ILE A 44 -4.92 -3.10 4.50
CA ILE A 44 -3.77 -3.44 5.35
C ILE A 44 -4.13 -4.59 6.30
N ALA A 45 -3.30 -5.62 6.37
CA ALA A 45 -3.51 -6.69 7.36
C ALA A 45 -3.34 -6.13 8.79
N SER A 46 -4.23 -6.51 9.71
CA SER A 46 -4.26 -5.98 11.09
C SER A 46 -2.91 -6.09 11.81
N GLN A 47 -2.17 -7.18 11.56
CA GLN A 47 -0.83 -7.39 12.12
C GLN A 47 0.20 -6.32 11.76
N PHE A 48 0.00 -5.56 10.68
CA PHE A 48 0.87 -4.46 10.28
C PHE A 48 0.27 -3.09 10.63
N ALA A 49 -1.05 -2.97 10.71
CA ALA A 49 -1.74 -1.70 10.85
C ALA A 49 -1.27 -0.89 12.07
N ASP A 50 -0.99 -1.55 13.18
CA ASP A 50 -0.60 -0.92 14.45
C ASP A 50 0.92 -0.85 14.68
N ILE A 51 1.74 -1.31 13.73
CA ILE A 51 3.20 -1.25 13.86
C ILE A 51 3.65 0.20 13.72
N VAL A 52 4.18 0.77 14.81
CA VAL A 52 4.72 2.13 14.84
C VAL A 52 6.12 2.15 14.21
N LEU A 53 6.29 3.00 13.21
CA LEU A 53 7.59 3.32 12.61
C LEU A 53 8.23 4.44 13.44
N PRO A 54 9.39 4.22 14.08
CA PRO A 54 10.03 5.23 14.93
C PRO A 54 10.47 6.43 14.10
N HIS A 55 11.07 6.19 12.94
CA HIS A 55 11.44 7.21 11.96
C HIS A 55 11.69 6.55 10.60
N ILE A 56 11.11 7.11 9.54
CA ILE A 56 11.40 6.75 8.15
C ILE A 56 11.56 8.03 7.34
N ASP A 57 12.72 8.16 6.70
CA ASP A 57 12.96 9.16 5.68
C ASP A 57 12.68 8.54 4.31
N GLN A 58 11.88 9.24 3.52
CA GLN A 58 11.77 9.03 2.08
C GLN A 58 12.59 10.13 1.44
N THR A 59 13.75 9.82 0.84
CA THR A 59 14.64 10.83 0.23
C THR A 59 15.02 10.39 -1.17
N ALA A 60 14.62 11.18 -2.18
CA ALA A 60 14.71 10.78 -3.58
C ALA A 60 14.15 9.37 -3.83
N GLU A 61 13.13 9.00 -3.05
CA GLU A 61 12.53 7.66 -3.03
C GLU A 61 11.06 7.80 -3.44
N SER A 62 10.58 6.89 -4.28
CA SER A 62 9.17 6.89 -4.71
C SER A 62 8.29 6.21 -3.66
N ASP A 63 6.98 6.46 -3.72
CA ASP A 63 6.02 5.76 -2.84
C ASP A 63 6.08 4.25 -3.04
N MET A 64 6.27 3.79 -4.28
CA MET A 64 6.46 2.37 -4.57
C MET A 64 7.74 1.80 -3.94
N HIS A 65 8.87 2.51 -3.99
CA HIS A 65 10.12 2.03 -3.36
C HIS A 65 10.04 2.02 -1.83
N LEU A 66 9.43 3.05 -1.23
CA LEU A 66 9.21 3.11 0.20
C LEU A 66 8.39 1.90 0.68
N LEU A 67 7.30 1.58 -0.03
CA LEU A 67 6.50 0.39 0.27
C LEU A 67 7.30 -0.90 0.12
N SER A 68 8.12 -1.05 -0.92
CA SER A 68 9.01 -2.22 -1.07
C SER A 68 10.05 -2.35 0.04
N ARG A 69 10.50 -1.24 0.62
CA ARG A 69 11.36 -1.29 1.81
C ARG A 69 10.59 -1.80 3.03
N LEU A 70 9.35 -1.34 3.23
CA LEU A 70 8.48 -1.84 4.29
C LEU A 70 8.12 -3.32 4.14
N GLU A 71 7.93 -3.79 2.90
CA GLU A 71 7.73 -5.21 2.58
C GLU A 71 8.88 -6.06 3.12
N GLN A 72 10.12 -5.70 2.78
CA GLN A 72 11.32 -6.43 3.18
C GLN A 72 11.55 -6.40 4.69
N LEU A 73 11.27 -5.27 5.35
CA LEU A 73 11.46 -5.10 6.78
C LEU A 73 10.46 -5.91 7.62
N HIS A 74 9.24 -6.12 7.12
CA HIS A 74 8.15 -6.71 7.89
C HIS A 74 7.64 -8.06 7.33
N GLY A 75 8.24 -8.59 6.26
CA GLY A 75 7.79 -9.82 5.61
C GLY A 75 6.40 -9.67 4.95
N ALA A 76 6.15 -8.49 4.38
CA ALA A 76 4.90 -8.15 3.73
C ALA A 76 5.05 -8.08 2.20
N ILE A 77 3.92 -7.98 1.51
CA ILE A 77 3.79 -7.61 0.11
C ILE A 77 2.85 -6.42 0.04
N SER A 78 3.25 -5.40 -0.73
CA SER A 78 2.39 -4.31 -1.15
C SER A 78 2.06 -4.44 -2.64
N LYS A 79 0.80 -4.18 -3.00
CA LYS A 79 0.39 -4.24 -4.41
C LYS A 79 -0.83 -3.39 -4.70
N PRO A 80 -0.78 -2.48 -5.69
CA PRO A 80 -1.99 -1.90 -6.25
C PRO A 80 -2.73 -2.93 -7.10
N ALA A 81 -3.98 -3.25 -6.76
CA ALA A 81 -4.82 -4.20 -7.49
C ALA A 81 -6.31 -3.88 -7.31
N GLY A 82 -7.07 -3.84 -8.41
CA GLY A 82 -8.53 -3.70 -8.36
C GLY A 82 -9.05 -2.42 -7.69
N GLY A 83 -8.29 -1.32 -7.72
CA GLY A 83 -8.62 -0.07 -7.01
C GLY A 83 -8.16 -0.02 -5.55
N PHE A 84 -7.53 -1.09 -5.05
CA PHE A 84 -6.99 -1.17 -3.71
C PHE A 84 -5.47 -1.09 -3.70
N LEU A 85 -4.90 -0.57 -2.61
CA LEU A 85 -3.49 -0.74 -2.26
C LEU A 85 -3.41 -1.77 -1.14
N LEU A 86 -3.04 -3.00 -1.49
CA LEU A 86 -2.88 -4.09 -0.53
C LEU A 86 -1.56 -3.91 0.22
N PHE A 87 -1.55 -4.18 1.52
CA PHE A 87 -0.34 -4.39 2.33
C PHE A 87 -0.58 -5.57 3.29
N VAL A 88 -0.14 -6.75 2.88
CA VAL A 88 -0.51 -8.04 3.49
C VAL A 88 0.70 -8.97 3.59
N PRO A 89 0.68 -10.05 4.40
CA PRO A 89 1.84 -10.93 4.52
C PRO A 89 2.19 -11.61 3.20
N GLU A 90 3.47 -11.87 2.95
CA GLU A 90 3.96 -12.43 1.68
C GLU A 90 3.21 -13.72 1.27
N GLY A 91 3.00 -14.63 2.22
CA GLY A 91 2.31 -15.90 1.98
C GLY A 91 0.80 -15.79 1.71
N LYS A 92 0.18 -14.62 1.97
CA LYS A 92 -1.28 -14.40 1.86
C LYS A 92 -1.68 -13.59 0.63
N ALA A 93 -0.72 -12.95 -0.06
CA ALA A 93 -0.99 -12.07 -1.20
C ALA A 93 -1.71 -12.76 -2.39
N LYS A 94 -1.42 -14.04 -2.66
CA LYS A 94 -2.09 -14.82 -3.73
C LYS A 94 -3.57 -15.06 -3.43
N SER A 95 -3.91 -15.37 -2.19
CA SER A 95 -5.30 -15.57 -1.75
C SER A 95 -6.09 -14.27 -1.82
N PHE A 96 -5.52 -13.16 -1.34
CA PHE A 96 -6.16 -11.85 -1.41
C PHE A 96 -6.41 -11.41 -2.86
N THR A 97 -5.41 -11.50 -3.73
CA THR A 97 -5.58 -11.10 -5.14
C THR A 97 -6.60 -11.97 -5.88
N GLY A 98 -6.62 -13.28 -5.66
CA GLY A 98 -7.66 -14.17 -6.21
C GLY A 98 -9.08 -13.82 -5.73
N GLN A 99 -9.22 -13.42 -4.46
CA GLN A 99 -10.51 -13.05 -3.86
C GLN A 99 -11.00 -11.66 -4.31
N ILE A 100 -10.11 -10.70 -4.51
CA ILE A 100 -10.41 -9.38 -5.08
C ILE A 100 -10.93 -9.53 -6.52
N ILE A 101 -10.34 -10.44 -7.31
CA ILE A 101 -10.78 -10.71 -8.69
C ILE A 101 -12.10 -11.53 -8.70
N GLY A 102 -12.36 -12.31 -7.64
CA GLY A 102 -13.54 -13.18 -7.48
C GLY A 102 -14.80 -12.52 -6.88
N GLY A 103 -14.77 -11.22 -6.54
CA GLY A 103 -15.98 -10.46 -6.21
C GLY A 103 -16.50 -10.58 -4.77
N SER A 104 -15.66 -10.92 -3.79
CA SER A 104 -16.03 -10.82 -2.36
C SER A 104 -15.06 -9.90 -1.63
N THR A 105 -15.51 -8.70 -1.30
CA THR A 105 -14.79 -7.73 -0.49
C THR A 105 -14.77 -8.25 0.96
N ILE A 106 -13.66 -8.84 1.42
CA ILE A 106 -13.57 -9.36 2.79
C ILE A 106 -12.75 -8.42 3.68
N ASP A 107 -13.24 -8.24 4.91
CA ASP A 107 -12.58 -7.60 6.05
C ASP A 107 -11.24 -8.30 6.33
N LEU A 108 -10.15 -7.56 6.46
CA LEU A 108 -8.77 -8.07 6.63
C LEU A 108 -8.54 -8.85 7.94
N LYS A 109 -9.59 -9.14 8.71
CA LYS A 109 -9.58 -9.93 9.94
C LYS A 109 -9.59 -11.44 9.71
N GLU A 110 -10.03 -11.91 8.54
CA GLU A 110 -10.29 -13.34 8.28
C GLU A 110 -9.10 -14.09 7.66
N VAL A 111 -8.04 -13.40 7.21
CA VAL A 111 -6.89 -14.11 6.63
C VAL A 111 -5.90 -14.45 7.72
N SER A 112 -6.29 -15.39 8.58
CA SER A 112 -5.46 -16.18 9.47
C SER A 112 -6.08 -17.56 9.65
N SER A 113 -5.71 -18.46 8.74
CA SER A 113 -5.68 -19.91 8.96
C SER A 113 -4.30 -20.41 8.59
#